data_AF-A0A9D8HHF6-F1
#
_entry.id   AF-A0A9D8HHF6-F1
#
_cell.length_a   1.000
_cell.length_b   1.000
_cell.length_c   1.000
_cell.angle_alpha   90.00
_cell.angle_beta   90.00
_cell.angle_gamma   90.00
#
_symmetry.space_group_name_H-M   'P 1'
#
loop_
_entity.id
_entity.type
_entity.pdbx_description
1 polymer ?
#
loop_
_entity_poly.entity_id
_entity_poly.type
_entity_poly.pdbx_seq_one_letter_code
_entity_poly.pdbx_strand_id
1 'polypeptide(L)'
;GSNGGRRPSRVLVTIPWNTLQTGAGIVDTEPGPIGAATARRLACDATISRVLLDPQSVPVEMGQATRVITPALRRALELRDGGCAHPGCRMPARFCDAHHITHWAQGGETVLANLRLLCRQHHRTAHHHQPYPKRE
;
A
#
# COMPACT_ATOMS: atom_id res chain seq x y z
N GLY A 1 -17.89 -1.02 30.50
CA GLY A 1 -16.63 -0.66 29.83
C GLY A 1 -16.79 -0.93 28.35
N SER A 2 -16.72 0.09 27.51
CA SER A 2 -16.94 -0.01 26.07
C SER A 2 -15.69 -0.56 25.37
N ASN A 3 -15.86 -1.71 24.70
CA ASN A 3 -14.87 -2.28 23.79
C ASN A 3 -14.73 -1.38 22.55
N GLY A 4 -13.75 -0.46 22.61
CA GLY A 4 -13.37 0.41 21.51
C GLY A 4 -12.62 -0.34 20.41
N GLY A 5 -13.29 -1.24 19.70
CA GLY A 5 -12.81 -1.75 18.41
C GLY A 5 -12.86 -0.61 17.40
N ARG A 6 -11.76 0.13 17.24
CA ARG A 6 -11.65 1.19 16.23
C ARG A 6 -11.80 0.53 14.86
N ARG A 7 -12.99 0.64 14.26
CA ARG A 7 -13.20 0.34 12.84
C ARG A 7 -12.10 1.10 12.08
N PRO A 8 -11.31 0.47 11.20
CA PRO A 8 -10.39 1.23 10.38
C PRO A 8 -11.22 2.25 9.62
N SER A 9 -10.97 3.53 9.86
CA SER A 9 -11.62 4.63 9.15
C SER A 9 -11.26 4.46 7.67
N ARG A 10 -12.19 3.89 6.91
CA ARG A 10 -12.04 3.71 5.47
C ARG A 10 -12.22 5.08 4.84
N VAL A 11 -11.12 5.72 4.47
CA VAL A 11 -11.13 6.97 3.72
C VAL A 11 -11.19 6.62 2.24
N LEU A 12 -12.18 7.16 1.52
CA LEU A 12 -12.25 7.05 0.07
C LEU A 12 -11.45 8.22 -0.51
N VAL A 13 -10.40 7.91 -1.27
CA VAL A 13 -9.59 8.91 -1.99
C VAL A 13 -9.53 8.51 -3.46
N THR A 14 -9.87 9.44 -4.35
CA THR A 14 -9.70 9.26 -5.79
C THR A 14 -8.29 9.68 -6.15
N ILE A 15 -7.50 8.73 -6.66
CA ILE A 15 -6.12 8.98 -7.06
C ILE A 15 -6.02 8.73 -8.57
N PRO A 16 -5.64 9.72 -9.40
CA PRO A 16 -5.42 9.49 -10.82
C PRO A 16 -4.40 8.37 -11.06
N TRP A 17 -4.68 7.52 -12.03
CA TRP A 17 -3.83 6.36 -12.34
C TRP A 17 -2.37 6.76 -12.63
N ASN A 18 -2.18 7.80 -13.43
CA ASN A 18 -0.85 8.30 -13.79
C ASN A 18 -0.03 8.74 -12.55
N THR A 19 -0.69 9.37 -11.57
CA THR A 19 -0.08 9.78 -10.30
C THR A 19 0.44 8.58 -9.51
N LEU A 20 -0.31 7.47 -9.50
CA LEU A 20 0.13 6.22 -8.83
C LEU A 20 1.25 5.51 -9.58
N GLN A 21 1.23 5.53 -10.92
CA GLN A 21 2.27 4.88 -11.73
C GLN A 21 3.61 5.59 -11.64
N THR A 22 3.59 6.91 -11.84
CA THR A 22 4.81 7.74 -11.89
C THR A 22 5.32 8.10 -10.50
N GLY A 23 4.42 8.19 -9.51
CA GLY A 23 4.78 8.77 -8.20
C GLY A 23 5.02 10.28 -8.25
N ALA A 24 4.59 10.97 -9.30
CA ALA A 24 4.69 12.42 -9.46
C ALA A 24 3.30 13.08 -9.45
N GLY A 25 3.23 14.32 -8.97
CA GLY A 25 2.01 15.13 -8.91
C GLY A 25 1.41 15.30 -7.51
N ILE A 26 0.25 15.94 -7.47
CA ILE A 26 -0.55 16.23 -6.26
C ILE A 26 -1.90 15.52 -6.38
N VAL A 27 -2.42 15.05 -5.25
CA VAL A 27 -3.74 14.42 -5.12
C VAL A 27 -4.56 15.24 -4.14
N ASP A 28 -5.69 15.76 -4.59
CA ASP A 28 -6.62 16.47 -3.72
C ASP A 28 -7.39 15.47 -2.86
N THR A 29 -7.40 15.71 -1.55
CA THR A 29 -8.16 14.92 -0.59
C THR A 29 -8.98 15.87 0.31
N GLU A 30 -10.03 15.35 0.95
CA GLU A 30 -10.88 16.14 1.85
C GLU A 30 -10.09 16.91 2.94
N PRO A 31 -9.09 16.33 3.63
CA PRO A 31 -8.25 17.08 4.58
C PRO A 31 -7.19 17.98 3.94
N GLY A 32 -7.12 18.05 2.60
CA GLY A 32 -6.17 18.86 1.84
C GLY A 32 -5.33 18.08 0.82
N PRO A 33 -4.54 18.77 -0.03
CA PRO A 33 -3.72 18.13 -1.04
C PRO A 33 -2.58 17.30 -0.41
N ILE A 34 -2.33 16.12 -0.98
CA ILE A 34 -1.20 15.27 -0.63
C ILE A 34 -0.30 15.02 -1.84
N GLY A 35 1.01 14.89 -1.61
CA GLY A 35 1.96 14.53 -2.66
C GLY A 35 1.79 13.08 -3.14
N ALA A 36 2.15 12.81 -4.40
CA ALA A 36 2.06 11.49 -5.02
C ALA A 36 2.80 10.37 -4.26
N ALA A 37 3.93 10.67 -3.62
CA ALA A 37 4.64 9.72 -2.75
C ALA A 37 3.79 9.30 -1.54
N THR A 38 3.06 10.25 -0.93
CA THR A 38 2.11 9.97 0.15
C THR A 38 0.93 9.16 -0.38
N ALA A 39 0.39 9.54 -1.54
CA ALA A 39 -0.70 8.82 -2.17
C ALA A 39 -0.33 7.36 -2.50
N ARG A 40 0.86 7.11 -3.06
CA ARG A 40 1.38 5.74 -3.30
C ARG A 40 1.54 4.95 -2.01
N ARG A 41 2.06 5.57 -0.95
CA ARG A 41 2.20 4.92 0.35
C ARG A 41 0.85 4.53 0.95
N LEU A 42 -0.15 5.41 0.87
CA LEU A 42 -1.51 5.08 1.29
C LEU A 42 -2.10 3.95 0.43
N ALA A 43 -1.80 3.97 -0.87
CA ALA A 43 -2.27 2.98 -1.84
C ALA A 43 -1.55 1.61 -1.74
N CYS A 44 -0.42 1.51 -1.06
CA CYS A 44 0.32 0.24 -0.91
C CYS A 44 -0.48 -0.80 -0.10
N ASP A 45 -1.13 -0.37 0.99
CA ASP A 45 -1.86 -1.24 1.91
C ASP A 45 -3.40 -1.04 1.82
N ALA A 46 -3.87 -0.13 0.97
CA ALA A 46 -5.28 0.18 0.85
C ALA A 46 -6.06 -0.86 0.02
N THR A 47 -7.32 -1.06 0.39
CA THR A 47 -8.30 -1.64 -0.53
C THR A 47 -8.64 -0.60 -1.58
N ILE A 48 -8.15 -0.79 -2.82
CA ILE A 48 -8.40 0.15 -3.92
C ILE A 48 -9.60 -0.32 -4.72
N SER A 49 -10.60 0.54 -4.82
CA SER A 49 -11.73 0.35 -5.73
C SER A 49 -11.44 1.14 -7.00
N ARG A 50 -11.49 0.47 -8.15
CA ARG A 50 -11.50 1.15 -9.44
C ARG A 50 -12.89 1.71 -9.64
N VAL A 51 -12.99 3.03 -9.79
CA VAL A 51 -14.24 3.71 -10.12
C VAL A 51 -14.08 4.29 -11.52
N LEU A 52 -14.88 3.82 -12.48
CA LEU A 52 -15.06 4.53 -13.74
C LEU A 52 -16.14 5.59 -13.54
N LEU A 53 -15.82 6.82 -13.90
CA LEU A 53 -16.75 7.94 -13.85
C LEU A 53 -17.23 8.24 -15.29
N ASP A 54 -18.51 8.55 -15.45
CA ASP A 54 -19.02 9.17 -16.68
C ASP A 54 -18.62 10.66 -16.76
N PRO A 55 -18.95 11.38 -17.86
CA PRO A 55 -18.64 12.81 -18.00
C PRO A 55 -19.28 13.71 -16.92
N GLN A 56 -20.31 13.24 -16.22
CA GLN A 56 -21.01 13.91 -15.14
C GLN A 56 -20.43 13.55 -13.76
N SER A 57 -19.29 12.85 -13.73
CA SER A 57 -18.64 12.36 -12.52
C SER A 57 -19.48 11.34 -11.73
N VAL A 58 -20.39 10.63 -12.40
CA VAL A 58 -21.19 9.55 -11.81
C VAL A 58 -20.45 8.22 -11.97
N PRO A 59 -20.29 7.43 -10.89
CA PRO A 59 -19.74 6.08 -10.97
C PRO A 59 -20.55 5.16 -11.89
N VAL A 60 -19.95 4.68 -12.98
CA VAL A 60 -20.57 3.72 -13.93
C VAL A 60 -20.04 2.29 -13.78
N GLU A 61 -18.86 2.11 -13.18
CA GLU A 61 -18.31 0.80 -12.83
C GLU A 61 -17.52 0.91 -11.52
N MET A 62 -17.78 -0.01 -10.60
CA MET A 62 -16.97 -0.19 -9.40
C MET A 62 -16.37 -1.60 -9.38
N GLY A 63 -15.10 -1.72 -9.76
CA GLY A 63 -14.35 -2.96 -9.67
C GLY A 63 -13.45 -2.98 -8.42
N GLN A 64 -13.35 -4.10 -7.72
CA GLN A 64 -12.28 -4.29 -6.73
C GLN A 64 -11.04 -4.81 -7.47
N ALA A 65 -9.98 -4.00 -7.53
CA ALA A 65 -8.67 -4.57 -7.81
C ALA A 65 -8.22 -5.27 -6.52
N THR A 66 -8.45 -6.57 -6.40
CA THR A 66 -8.09 -7.37 -5.22
C THR A 66 -6.57 -7.38 -5.06
N ARG A 67 -6.09 -6.42 -4.26
CA ARG A 67 -4.69 -6.29 -3.80
C ARG A 67 -4.54 -6.54 -2.32
N VAL A 68 -5.62 -7.02 -1.70
CA VAL A 68 -5.67 -7.41 -0.30
C VAL A 68 -4.63 -8.49 -0.09
N ILE A 69 -3.61 -8.17 0.70
CA ILE A 69 -2.67 -9.17 1.20
C ILE A 69 -3.49 -10.10 2.08
N THR A 70 -3.72 -11.31 1.59
CA THR A 70 -4.57 -12.27 2.26
C THR A 70 -4.00 -12.61 3.64
N PRO A 71 -4.83 -13.02 4.61
CA PRO A 71 -4.32 -13.47 5.91
C PRO A 71 -3.27 -14.58 5.81
N ALA A 72 -3.35 -15.41 4.77
CA ALA A 72 -2.36 -16.45 4.47
C ALA A 72 -1.02 -15.85 4.02
N LEU A 73 -1.02 -14.92 3.05
CA LEU A 73 0.19 -14.20 2.64
C LEU A 73 0.79 -13.41 3.80
N ARG A 74 -0.03 -12.77 4.63
CA ARG A 74 0.43 -12.05 5.81
C ARG A 74 1.14 -12.97 6.80
N ARG A 75 0.57 -14.14 7.11
CA ARG A 75 1.23 -15.14 7.97
C ARG A 75 2.53 -15.65 7.35
N ALA A 76 2.54 -15.93 6.05
CA ALA A 76 3.75 -16.37 5.37
C ALA A 76 4.87 -15.31 5.44
N LEU A 77 4.51 -14.02 5.33
CA LEU A 77 5.44 -12.90 5.51
C LEU A 77 5.97 -12.81 6.95
N GLU A 78 5.09 -12.95 7.95
CA GLU A 78 5.50 -12.93 9.36
C GLU A 78 6.47 -14.06 9.70
N LEU A 79 6.23 -15.27 9.18
CA LEU A 79 7.12 -16.42 9.35
C LEU A 79 8.46 -16.24 8.63
N ARG A 80 8.44 -15.74 7.38
CA ARG A 80 9.65 -15.60 6.56
C ARG A 80 10.53 -14.43 7.00
N ASP A 81 9.92 -13.27 7.27
CA ASP A 81 10.66 -12.03 7.52
C ASP A 81 10.94 -11.83 9.02
N GLY A 82 10.14 -12.41 9.93
CA GLY A 82 10.29 -12.32 11.39
C GLY A 82 10.14 -10.90 11.99
N GLY A 83 10.09 -9.89 11.14
CA GLY A 83 10.19 -8.48 11.48
C GLY A 83 10.43 -7.65 10.22
N CYS A 84 10.90 -6.43 10.40
CA CYS A 84 11.26 -5.59 9.27
C CYS A 84 12.42 -6.22 8.49
N ALA A 85 12.22 -6.48 7.20
CA ALA A 85 13.20 -7.14 6.33
C ALA A 85 14.44 -6.27 6.01
N HIS A 86 14.40 -4.98 6.35
CA HIS A 86 15.51 -4.06 6.16
C HIS A 86 16.76 -4.49 6.93
N PRO A 87 17.95 -4.56 6.27
CA PRO A 87 19.18 -4.99 6.91
C PRO A 87 19.47 -4.23 8.21
N GLY A 88 19.75 -4.96 9.29
CA GLY A 88 20.04 -4.39 10.61
C GLY A 88 18.82 -3.89 11.40
N CYS A 89 17.62 -3.87 10.83
CA CYS A 89 16.42 -3.52 11.58
C CYS A 89 15.93 -4.69 12.43
N ARG A 90 15.55 -4.41 13.69
CA ARG A 90 15.00 -5.42 14.63
C ARG A 90 13.53 -5.18 14.99
N MET A 91 12.84 -4.36 14.21
CA MET A 91 11.43 -4.05 14.47
C MET A 91 10.60 -5.33 14.30
N PRO A 92 9.78 -5.73 15.30
CA PRO A 92 9.00 -6.96 15.20
C PRO A 92 7.86 -6.82 14.18
N ALA A 93 7.42 -7.95 13.65
CA ALA A 93 6.47 -8.03 12.53
C ALA A 93 5.14 -7.30 12.79
N ARG A 94 4.68 -7.25 14.05
CA ARG A 94 3.47 -6.51 14.46
C ARG A 94 3.51 -5.00 14.21
N PHE A 95 4.71 -4.43 14.03
CA PHE A 95 4.91 -3.01 13.68
C PHE A 95 5.35 -2.82 12.23
N CYS A 96 5.16 -3.85 11.40
CA CYS A 96 5.54 -3.85 10.01
C CYS A 96 4.32 -4.05 9.11
N ASP A 97 4.30 -3.30 8.01
CA ASP A 97 3.33 -3.42 6.93
C ASP A 97 3.97 -4.20 5.77
N ALA A 98 3.14 -4.78 4.91
CA ALA A 98 3.62 -5.62 3.82
C ALA A 98 3.75 -4.80 2.54
N HIS A 99 4.98 -4.68 2.06
CA HIS A 99 5.37 -3.82 0.96
C HIS A 99 5.62 -4.60 -0.32
N HIS A 100 5.05 -4.15 -1.44
CA HIS A 100 5.39 -4.66 -2.76
C HIS A 100 6.75 -4.15 -3.24
N ILE A 101 7.68 -5.07 -3.55
CA ILE A 101 9.01 -4.77 -4.10
C ILE A 101 8.87 -4.08 -5.46
N THR A 102 8.16 -4.71 -6.39
CA THR A 102 7.63 -4.07 -7.58
C THR A 102 6.23 -3.59 -7.22
N HIS A 103 6.03 -2.27 -7.19
CA HIS A 103 4.74 -1.70 -6.82
C HIS A 103 3.64 -2.25 -7.72
N TRP A 104 2.47 -2.54 -7.16
CA TRP A 104 1.35 -3.10 -7.91
C TRP A 104 0.95 -2.22 -9.11
N ALA A 105 1.09 -0.88 -8.99
CA ALA A 105 0.69 0.05 -10.06
C ALA A 105 1.60 -0.05 -11.30
N GLN A 106 2.76 -0.67 -11.10
CA GLN A 106 3.75 -0.98 -12.12
C GLN A 106 3.65 -2.45 -12.58
N GLY A 107 2.54 -3.13 -12.27
CA GLY A 107 2.32 -4.54 -12.66
C GLY A 107 2.82 -5.57 -11.66
N GLY A 108 3.26 -5.15 -10.46
CA GLY A 108 3.72 -6.09 -9.44
C GLY A 108 2.60 -6.97 -8.87
N GLU A 109 2.81 -8.28 -8.85
CA GLU A 109 1.84 -9.24 -8.34
C GLU A 109 1.77 -9.26 -6.81
N THR A 110 0.61 -9.56 -6.24
CA THR A 110 0.44 -9.77 -4.79
C THR A 110 0.78 -11.21 -4.45
N VAL A 111 2.07 -11.54 -4.52
CA VAL A 111 2.63 -12.86 -4.21
C VAL A 111 3.75 -12.74 -3.20
N LEU A 112 4.01 -13.81 -2.43
CA LEU A 112 5.01 -13.79 -1.36
C LEU A 112 6.39 -13.31 -1.85
N ALA A 113 6.81 -13.72 -3.05
CA ALA A 113 8.09 -13.35 -3.66
C ALA A 113 8.22 -11.84 -3.96
N ASN A 114 7.11 -11.14 -4.17
CA ASN A 114 7.06 -9.70 -4.44
C ASN A 114 6.72 -8.87 -3.20
N LEU A 115 6.53 -9.49 -2.03
CA LEU A 115 6.15 -8.82 -0.79
C LEU A 115 7.28 -8.90 0.26
N ARG A 116 7.38 -7.89 1.14
CA ARG A 116 8.29 -7.86 2.31
C ARG A 116 7.63 -7.13 3.48
N LEU A 117 7.92 -7.53 4.72
CA LEU A 117 7.56 -6.73 5.88
C LEU A 117 8.54 -5.56 6.06
N LEU A 118 8.01 -4.34 6.18
CA LEU A 118 8.80 -3.15 6.48
C LEU A 118 8.14 -2.35 7.61
N CYS A 119 8.93 -1.86 8.55
CA CYS A 119 8.44 -0.91 9.54
C CYS A 119 8.15 0.45 8.89
N ARG A 120 7.33 1.30 9.52
CA ARG A 120 6.94 2.61 8.97
C ARG A 120 8.11 3.46 8.43
N GLN A 121 9.24 3.46 9.13
CA GLN A 121 10.46 4.18 8.73
C GLN A 121 10.98 3.62 7.38
N HIS A 122 11.26 2.33 7.32
CA HIS A 122 11.83 1.68 6.14
C HIS A 122 10.82 1.53 4.99
N HIS A 123 9.53 1.47 5.31
CA HIS A 123 8.46 1.48 4.31
C HIS A 123 8.47 2.80 3.53
N ARG A 124 8.57 3.93 4.24
CA ARG A 124 8.76 5.24 3.61
C ARG A 124 10.04 5.29 2.78
N THR A 125 11.17 4.82 3.31
CA THR A 125 12.44 4.78 2.57
C THR A 125 12.36 3.95 1.29
N ALA A 126 11.65 2.81 1.31
CA ALA A 126 11.51 1.95 0.13
C ALA A 126 10.78 2.64 -1.03
N HIS A 127 9.85 3.56 -0.74
CA HIS A 127 9.20 4.39 -1.77
C HIS A 127 10.12 5.43 -2.41
N HIS A 128 11.21 5.83 -1.73
CA HIS A 128 12.17 6.78 -2.28
C HIS A 128 13.28 6.10 -3.10
N HIS A 129 13.52 4.80 -2.90
CA HIS A 129 14.63 4.05 -3.52
C HIS A 129 14.16 2.79 -4.26
N GLN A 130 13.14 2.91 -5.09
CA GLN A 130 12.61 1.75 -5.83
C GLN A 130 13.49 1.43 -7.06
N PRO A 131 13.85 0.15 -7.34
CA PRO A 131 13.42 -1.08 -6.64
C PRO A 131 14.19 -1.37 -5.35
N TYR A 132 13.47 -1.82 -4.32
CA TYR A 132 14.07 -2.29 -3.07
C TYR A 132 14.88 -3.58 -3.33
N PRO A 133 16.11 -3.73 -2.78
CA PRO A 133 16.97 -4.86 -3.11
C PRO A 133 16.32 -6.20 -2.74
N LYS A 134 16.35 -7.14 -3.69
CA LYS A 134 15.97 -8.53 -3.43
C LYS A 134 17.03 -9.16 -2.51
N ARG A 135 16.62 -9.94 -1.51
CA ARG A 135 17.54 -10.85 -0.84
C ARG A 135 17.85 -12.00 -1.79
N GLU A 136 19.14 -12.31 -1.93
CA GLU A 136 19.65 -13.55 -2.54
C GLU A 136 19.11 -14.77 -1.80
#